data_AF-A0AAE0RGW8-F1
#
_entry.id   AF-A0AAE0RGW8-F1
#
_cell.length_a   1.000
_cell.length_b   1.000
_cell.length_c   1.000
_cell.angle_alpha   90.00
_cell.angle_beta   90.00
_cell.angle_gamma   90.00
#
_symmetry.space_group_name_H-M   'P 1'
#
loop_
_entity.id
_entity.type
_entity.pdbx_description
1 polymer ?
#
loop_
_entity_poly.entity_id
_entity_poly.type
_entity_poly.pdbx_seq_one_letter_code
_entity_poly.pdbx_strand_id
1 'polypeptide(L)'
;MDLLCPLSTKCRKTTSPACWLSDVLYNNRRELRSAEKKWKKSKLDTSLICYCTLLSKFSLGVTSAKTSFYKEKLKTSAQDPQKLHNIISSLLNPLAPPASSSLTTEDFATFYTHKIEKICQTFTSAPTSSTLRYNFIEASLNHSNRIGFANYPVLQSCHLPTGSNRFNYAPDHLI
;
A
#
# COMPACT_ATOMS: atom_id res chain seq x y z
N MET A 1 -39.12 15.01 -9.56
CA MET A 1 -38.18 15.47 -10.60
C MET A 1 -36.78 15.10 -10.14
N ASP A 2 -36.39 13.84 -10.36
CA ASP A 2 -35.10 13.28 -9.92
C ASP A 2 -34.24 12.93 -11.14
N LEU A 3 -33.63 13.96 -11.74
CA LEU A 3 -32.74 13.83 -12.91
C LEU A 3 -31.31 14.32 -12.61
N LEU A 4 -30.88 14.28 -11.33
CA LEU A 4 -29.61 14.88 -10.91
C LEU A 4 -28.39 13.94 -10.96
N CYS A 5 -28.57 12.64 -11.24
CA CYS A 5 -27.45 11.71 -11.34
C CYS A 5 -27.31 11.23 -12.79
N PRO A 6 -26.27 11.65 -13.52
CA PRO A 6 -25.92 11.01 -14.77
C PRO A 6 -25.65 9.52 -14.47
N LEU A 7 -26.43 8.62 -15.09
CA LEU A 7 -26.10 7.19 -15.14
C LEU A 7 -24.83 7.01 -15.98
N SER A 8 -23.67 7.36 -15.42
CA SER A 8 -22.39 7.01 -16.00
C SER A 8 -22.09 5.56 -15.62
N THR A 9 -22.58 4.63 -16.43
CA THR A 9 -22.13 3.24 -16.42
C THR A 9 -20.69 3.19 -16.96
N LYS A 10 -19.72 3.62 -16.13
CA LYS A 10 -18.32 3.30 -16.38
C LYS A 10 -18.20 1.78 -16.31
N CYS A 11 -18.05 1.14 -17.47
CA CYS A 11 -17.68 -0.27 -17.53
C CYS A 11 -16.40 -0.43 -16.71
N ARG A 12 -16.50 -1.04 -15.53
CA ARG A 12 -15.34 -1.36 -14.69
C ARG A 12 -14.51 -2.29 -15.54
N LYS A 13 -13.40 -1.81 -16.08
CA LYS A 13 -12.41 -2.65 -16.75
C LYS A 13 -12.13 -3.79 -15.77
N THR A 14 -12.52 -5.00 -16.15
CA THR A 14 -12.21 -6.22 -15.41
C THR A 14 -10.72 -6.46 -15.62
N THR A 15 -9.88 -5.64 -14.98
CA THR A 15 -8.49 -5.98 -14.80
C THR A 15 -8.53 -7.30 -14.06
N SER A 16 -8.15 -8.38 -14.74
CA SER A 16 -8.05 -9.70 -14.13
C SER A 16 -7.32 -9.49 -12.80
N PRO A 17 -7.92 -9.87 -11.65
CA PRO A 17 -7.29 -9.69 -10.36
C PRO A 17 -5.89 -10.24 -10.51
N ALA A 18 -4.89 -9.41 -10.19
CA ALA A 18 -3.48 -9.70 -10.45
C ALA A 18 -3.22 -11.17 -10.10
N CYS A 19 -3.12 -12.05 -11.11
CA CYS A 19 -3.28 -13.50 -10.90
C CYS A 19 -2.15 -14.08 -10.03
N TRP A 20 -1.10 -13.30 -9.81
CA TRP A 20 0.00 -13.59 -8.90
C TRP A 20 -0.30 -13.27 -7.43
N LEU A 21 -1.40 -12.57 -7.12
CA LEU A 21 -1.77 -12.15 -5.77
C LEU A 21 -2.69 -13.22 -5.13
N SER A 22 -2.07 -14.21 -4.51
CA SER A 22 -2.76 -15.31 -3.83
C SER A 22 -3.38 -14.92 -2.49
N ASP A 23 -4.32 -15.71 -1.99
CA ASP A 23 -4.94 -15.53 -0.67
C ASP A 23 -3.90 -15.48 0.46
N VAL A 24 -2.82 -16.25 0.33
CA VAL A 24 -1.68 -16.23 1.27
C VAL A 24 -1.05 -14.83 1.33
N LEU A 25 -0.84 -14.17 0.19
CA LEU A 25 -0.30 -12.82 0.16
C LEU A 25 -1.29 -11.79 0.71
N TYR A 26 -2.58 -11.98 0.49
CA TYR A 26 -3.62 -11.15 1.14
C TYR A 26 -3.58 -11.29 2.66
N ASN A 27 -3.47 -12.52 3.18
CA ASN A 27 -3.38 -12.79 4.61
C ASN A 27 -2.13 -12.14 5.21
N ASN A 28 -0.96 -12.33 4.57
CA ASN A 28 0.29 -11.69 4.99
C ASN A 28 0.17 -10.16 5.02
N ARG A 29 -0.55 -9.55 4.07
CA ARG A 29 -0.80 -8.10 4.07
C ARG A 29 -1.66 -7.66 5.24
N ARG A 30 -2.66 -8.46 5.65
CA ARG A 30 -3.47 -8.18 6.85
C ARG A 30 -2.63 -8.28 8.11
N GLU A 31 -1.83 -9.32 8.25
CA GLU A 31 -0.90 -9.49 9.37
C GLU A 31 0.08 -8.33 9.48
N LEU A 32 0.66 -7.91 8.34
CA LEU A 32 1.56 -6.76 8.27
C LEU A 32 0.90 -5.48 8.78
N ARG A 33 -0.36 -5.21 8.39
CA ARG A 33 -1.11 -4.04 8.87
C ARG A 33 -1.45 -4.13 10.36
N SER A 34 -1.76 -5.32 10.87
CA SER A 34 -1.98 -5.55 12.30
C SER A 34 -0.71 -5.30 13.11
N ALA A 35 0.44 -5.79 12.64
CA ALA A 35 1.74 -5.56 13.27
C ALA A 35 2.14 -4.08 13.23
N GLU A 36 1.92 -3.40 12.10
CA GLU A 36 2.13 -1.96 11.96
C GLU A 36 1.28 -1.18 12.96
N LYS A 37 -0.01 -1.49 13.06
CA LYS A 37 -0.93 -0.87 14.01
C LYS A 37 -0.47 -1.12 15.46
N LYS A 38 -0.04 -2.34 15.77
CA LYS A 38 0.50 -2.69 17.09
C LYS A 38 1.72 -1.84 17.41
N TRP A 39 2.71 -1.77 16.53
CA TRP A 39 3.90 -0.94 16.70
C TRP A 39 3.56 0.54 16.86
N LYS A 40 2.65 1.07 16.03
CA LYS A 40 2.19 2.47 16.15
C LYS A 40 1.56 2.77 17.50
N LYS A 41 0.90 1.79 18.13
CA LYS A 41 0.26 1.92 19.43
C LYS A 41 1.24 1.73 20.61
N SER A 42 2.10 0.71 20.55
CA SER A 42 3.01 0.36 21.64
C SER A 42 4.33 1.15 21.63
N LYS A 43 4.82 1.56 20.45
CA LYS A 43 6.12 2.23 20.26
C LYS A 43 7.33 1.45 20.80
N LEU A 44 7.21 0.14 20.98
CA LEU A 44 8.28 -0.74 21.47
C LEU A 44 9.15 -1.27 20.34
N ASP A 45 10.45 -1.42 20.59
CA ASP A 45 11.40 -1.96 19.60
C ASP A 45 11.07 -3.41 19.20
N THR A 46 10.60 -4.23 20.15
CA THR A 46 10.17 -5.61 19.85
C THR A 46 9.02 -5.66 18.84
N SER A 47 8.08 -4.70 18.93
CA SER A 47 6.98 -4.57 17.97
C SER A 47 7.44 -4.02 16.62
N LEU A 48 8.45 -3.15 16.61
CA LEU A 48 9.09 -2.67 15.38
C LEU A 48 9.81 -3.80 14.64
N ILE A 49 10.62 -4.59 15.36
CA ILE A 49 11.32 -5.75 14.80
C ILE A 49 10.32 -6.72 14.17
N CYS A 50 9.24 -7.06 14.89
CA CYS A 50 8.18 -7.93 14.37
C CYS A 50 7.57 -7.39 13.06
N TYR A 51 7.24 -6.10 13.02
CA TYR A 51 6.72 -5.45 11.82
C TYR A 51 7.74 -5.51 10.65
N CYS A 52 9.01 -5.17 10.90
CA CYS A 52 10.05 -5.22 9.88
C CYS A 52 10.28 -6.64 9.35
N THR A 53 10.29 -7.65 10.21
CA THR A 53 10.40 -9.06 9.80
C THR A 53 9.23 -9.48 8.90
N LEU A 54 7.99 -9.11 9.27
CA LEU A 54 6.81 -9.37 8.44
C LEU A 54 6.87 -8.62 7.11
N LEU A 55 7.38 -7.38 7.10
CA LEU A 55 7.54 -6.58 5.89
C LEU A 55 8.53 -7.24 4.92
N SER A 56 9.66 -7.72 5.42
CA SER A 56 10.66 -8.44 4.62
C SER A 56 10.08 -9.74 4.05
N LYS A 57 9.40 -10.54 4.89
CA LYS A 57 8.72 -11.77 4.46
C LYS A 57 7.68 -11.49 3.38
N PHE A 58 6.85 -10.46 3.56
CA PHE A 58 5.85 -10.07 2.57
C PHE A 58 6.48 -9.63 1.25
N SER A 59 7.51 -8.78 1.30
CA SER A 59 8.23 -8.30 0.12
C SER A 59 8.85 -9.45 -0.68
N LEU A 60 9.51 -10.40 0.01
CA LEU A 60 10.05 -11.62 -0.62
C LEU A 60 8.94 -12.47 -1.23
N GLY A 61 7.81 -12.64 -0.53
CA GLY A 61 6.65 -13.35 -1.04
C GLY A 61 6.08 -12.73 -2.31
N VAL A 62 5.96 -11.40 -2.37
CA VAL A 62 5.50 -10.68 -3.58
C VAL A 62 6.46 -10.88 -4.74
N THR A 63 7.77 -10.74 -4.51
CA THR A 63 8.79 -10.96 -5.55
C THR A 63 8.76 -12.39 -6.06
N SER A 64 8.68 -13.38 -5.17
CA SER A 64 8.58 -14.79 -5.52
C SER A 64 7.33 -15.07 -6.36
N ALA A 65 6.15 -14.63 -5.91
CA ALA A 65 4.90 -14.85 -6.62
C ALA A 65 4.88 -14.21 -8.01
N LYS A 66 5.34 -12.95 -8.14
CA LYS A 66 5.50 -12.29 -9.44
C LYS A 66 6.47 -13.04 -10.34
N THR A 67 7.61 -13.46 -9.79
CA THR A 67 8.65 -14.17 -10.55
C THR A 67 8.10 -15.49 -11.09
N SER A 68 7.47 -16.32 -10.25
CA SER A 68 6.86 -17.57 -10.68
C SER A 68 5.77 -17.34 -11.72
N PHE A 69 4.88 -16.36 -11.49
CA PHE A 69 3.82 -16.03 -12.44
C PHE A 69 4.37 -15.63 -13.82
N TYR A 70 5.32 -14.70 -13.87
CA TYR A 70 5.86 -14.26 -15.15
C TYR A 70 6.77 -15.30 -15.80
N LYS A 71 7.50 -16.12 -15.04
CA LYS A 71 8.23 -17.27 -15.58
C LYS A 71 7.28 -18.24 -16.29
N GLU A 72 6.19 -18.63 -15.65
CA GLU A 72 5.20 -19.52 -16.27
C GLU A 72 4.49 -18.86 -17.45
N LYS A 73 4.16 -17.56 -17.35
CA LYS A 73 3.56 -16.80 -18.45
C LYS A 73 4.47 -16.71 -19.68
N LEU A 74 5.78 -16.54 -19.48
CA LEU A 74 6.77 -16.54 -20.55
C LEU A 74 6.92 -17.93 -21.18
N LYS A 75 7.02 -18.99 -20.36
CA LYS A 75 7.10 -20.37 -20.85
C LYS A 75 5.89 -20.77 -21.69
N THR A 76 4.67 -20.48 -21.20
CA THR A 76 3.41 -20.78 -21.90
C THR A 76 3.24 -19.99 -23.20
N SER A 77 3.88 -18.82 -23.31
CA SER A 77 3.85 -17.98 -24.51
C SER A 77 5.05 -18.18 -25.45
N ALA A 78 5.94 -19.15 -25.16
CA ALA A 78 7.20 -19.30 -25.89
C ALA A 78 7.04 -19.62 -27.38
N GLN A 79 5.92 -20.26 -27.76
CA GLN A 79 5.61 -20.60 -29.16
C GLN A 79 4.99 -19.44 -29.94
N ASP A 80 4.67 -18.31 -29.30
CA ASP A 80 4.06 -17.14 -29.91
C ASP A 80 4.97 -15.91 -29.69
N PRO A 81 5.87 -15.61 -30.66
CA PRO A 81 6.82 -14.51 -30.55
C PRO A 81 6.16 -13.15 -30.32
N GLN A 82 4.95 -12.94 -30.87
CA GLN A 82 4.23 -11.67 -30.71
C GLN A 82 3.72 -11.52 -29.27
N LYS A 83 3.12 -12.58 -28.70
CA LYS A 83 2.72 -12.57 -27.29
C LYS A 83 3.90 -12.43 -26.36
N LEU A 84 5.00 -13.14 -26.63
CA LEU A 84 6.23 -13.05 -25.85
C LEU A 84 6.80 -11.63 -25.84
N HIS A 85 6.94 -11.02 -27.03
CA HIS A 85 7.39 -9.64 -27.18
C HIS A 85 6.48 -8.69 -26.40
N ASN A 86 5.15 -8.80 -26.56
CA ASN A 86 4.20 -7.96 -25.84
C ASN A 86 4.34 -8.06 -24.31
N ILE A 87 4.58 -9.25 -23.77
CA ILE A 87 4.83 -9.45 -22.34
C ILE A 87 6.12 -8.73 -21.91
N ILE A 88 7.22 -8.91 -22.65
CA ILE A 88 8.52 -8.29 -22.35
C ILE A 88 8.41 -6.76 -22.46
N SER A 89 7.84 -6.24 -23.55
CA SER A 89 7.64 -4.81 -23.75
C SER A 89 6.77 -4.20 -22.64
N SER A 90 5.72 -4.90 -22.19
CA SER A 90 4.89 -4.44 -21.08
C SER A 90 5.64 -4.41 -19.73
N LEU A 91 6.64 -5.27 -19.53
CA LEU A 91 7.44 -5.29 -18.31
C LEU A 91 8.53 -4.22 -18.33
N LEU A 92 9.14 -3.96 -19.48
CA LEU A 92 10.22 -2.99 -19.65
C LEU A 92 9.71 -1.55 -19.83
N ASN A 93 8.52 -1.40 -20.42
CA ASN A 93 7.89 -0.12 -20.71
C ASN A 93 6.54 -0.02 -19.98
N PRO A 94 6.53 0.16 -18.65
CA PRO A 94 5.29 0.34 -17.92
C PRO A 94 4.56 1.58 -18.44
N LEU A 95 3.25 1.46 -18.70
CA LEU A 95 2.44 2.62 -19.07
C LEU A 95 2.57 3.68 -17.97
N ALA A 96 2.76 4.93 -18.39
CA ALA A 96 2.73 6.06 -17.48
C ALA A 96 1.45 6.00 -16.64
N PRO A 97 1.52 6.27 -15.33
CA PRO A 97 0.32 6.39 -14.51
C PRO A 97 -0.65 7.36 -15.18
N PRO A 98 -1.97 7.09 -15.13
CA PRO A 98 -2.94 8.06 -15.61
C PRO A 98 -2.67 9.39 -14.89
N ALA A 99 -2.73 10.50 -15.64
CA ALA A 99 -2.57 11.83 -15.06
C ALA A 99 -3.49 11.96 -13.84
N SER A 100 -2.92 12.38 -12.72
CA SER A 100 -3.70 12.72 -11.53
C SER A 100 -4.76 13.74 -11.91
N SER A 101 -6.00 13.57 -11.43
CA SER A 101 -7.06 14.54 -11.71
C SER A 101 -6.57 15.95 -11.38
N SER A 102 -6.94 16.93 -12.19
CA SER A 102 -6.58 18.35 -11.98
C SER A 102 -7.14 18.95 -10.69
N LEU A 103 -7.97 18.20 -9.96
CA LEU A 103 -8.52 18.61 -8.67
C LEU A 103 -7.40 18.64 -7.64
N THR A 104 -7.17 19.83 -7.11
CA THR A 104 -6.27 20.07 -6.01
C THR A 104 -6.95 19.77 -4.68
N THR A 105 -6.15 19.62 -3.62
CA THR A 105 -6.68 19.54 -2.24
C THR A 105 -7.54 20.77 -1.89
N GLU A 106 -7.21 21.92 -2.48
CA GLU A 106 -7.93 23.17 -2.27
C GLU A 106 -9.33 23.15 -2.90
N ASP A 107 -9.47 22.57 -4.10
CA ASP A 107 -10.78 22.39 -4.74
C ASP A 107 -11.69 21.51 -3.88
N PHE A 108 -11.12 20.47 -3.25
CA PHE A 108 -11.84 19.61 -2.33
C PHE A 108 -12.28 20.37 -1.08
N ALA A 109 -11.37 21.10 -0.43
CA ALA A 109 -11.69 21.90 0.76
C ALA A 109 -12.78 22.94 0.44
N THR A 110 -12.60 23.71 -0.63
CA THR A 110 -13.53 24.75 -1.07
C THR A 110 -14.92 24.18 -1.36
N PHE A 111 -14.99 23.04 -2.05
CA PHE A 111 -16.26 22.38 -2.35
C PHE A 111 -17.03 22.01 -1.08
N TYR A 112 -16.37 21.40 -0.09
CA TYR A 112 -17.06 21.00 1.14
C TYR A 112 -17.40 22.19 2.03
N THR A 113 -16.54 23.20 2.11
CA THR A 113 -16.85 24.45 2.84
C THR A 113 -18.09 25.11 2.24
N HIS A 114 -18.11 25.35 0.93
CA HIS A 114 -19.25 25.96 0.26
C HIS A 114 -20.52 25.10 0.35
N LYS A 115 -20.38 23.78 0.27
CA LYS A 115 -21.51 22.86 0.45
C LYS A 115 -22.10 22.96 1.86
N ILE A 116 -21.27 23.01 2.91
CA ILE A 116 -21.70 23.17 4.30
C ILE A 116 -22.39 24.51 4.48
N GLU A 117 -21.81 25.61 3.99
CA GLU A 117 -22.40 26.94 4.05
C GLU A 117 -23.78 26.98 3.41
N LYS A 118 -23.92 26.40 2.20
CA LYS A 118 -25.19 26.32 1.50
C LYS A 118 -26.23 25.54 2.30
N ILE A 119 -25.84 24.42 2.91
CA ILE A 119 -26.72 23.64 3.81
C ILE A 119 -27.13 24.50 5.01
N CYS A 120 -26.19 25.17 5.69
CA CYS A 120 -26.49 26.06 6.81
C CYS A 120 -27.46 27.18 6.44
N GLN A 121 -27.29 27.81 5.28
CA GLN A 121 -28.18 28.86 4.78
C GLN A 121 -29.63 28.38 4.58
N THR A 122 -29.84 27.10 4.23
CA THR A 122 -31.21 26.55 4.11
C THR A 122 -31.95 26.46 5.45
N PHE A 123 -31.22 26.48 6.57
CA PHE A 123 -31.80 26.46 7.93
C PHE A 123 -31.93 27.85 8.55
N THR A 124 -31.31 28.89 7.97
CA THR A 124 -31.34 30.27 8.51
C THR A 124 -32.57 31.05 8.04
N SER A 125 -33.76 30.45 8.14
CA SER A 125 -35.05 31.16 8.02
C SER A 125 -35.74 31.42 9.37
N ALA A 126 -35.00 31.38 10.48
CA ALA A 126 -35.40 31.96 11.75
C ALA A 126 -34.18 32.45 12.56
N PRO A 127 -34.21 33.64 13.19
CA PRO A 127 -33.10 34.11 14.00
C PRO A 127 -33.21 33.52 15.41
N THR A 128 -32.34 32.58 15.74
CA THR A 128 -32.00 32.34 17.14
C THR A 128 -30.52 31.99 17.26
N SER A 129 -29.80 32.93 17.85
CA SER A 129 -28.51 32.80 18.53
C SER A 129 -28.21 31.38 19.01
N SER A 130 -27.10 30.80 18.56
CA SER A 130 -26.16 30.14 19.47
C SER A 130 -24.85 29.77 18.77
N THR A 131 -23.82 30.46 19.23
CA THR A 131 -22.40 30.20 19.04
C THR A 131 -22.05 28.75 19.43
N LEU A 132 -21.76 27.89 18.46
CA LEU A 132 -20.87 26.75 18.65
C LEU A 132 -19.83 26.74 17.54
N ARG A 133 -18.75 27.48 17.80
CA ARG A 133 -17.54 27.49 16.99
C ARG A 133 -16.88 26.10 17.03
N TYR A 134 -16.79 25.52 15.84
CA TYR A 134 -15.95 24.42 15.37
C TYR A 134 -14.66 24.16 16.17
N ASN A 135 -14.63 23.06 16.94
CA ASN A 135 -13.41 22.43 17.47
C ASN A 135 -13.02 21.16 16.68
N PHE A 136 -13.48 20.99 15.43
CA PHE A 136 -13.34 19.71 14.70
C PHE A 136 -12.10 19.61 13.78
N ILE A 137 -11.37 20.70 13.50
CA ILE A 137 -10.36 20.67 12.42
C ILE A 137 -8.91 20.42 12.89
N GLU A 138 -8.55 20.71 14.13
CA GLU A 138 -7.15 20.61 14.59
C GLU A 138 -6.58 19.17 14.68
N ALA A 139 -7.42 18.14 14.78
CA ALA A 139 -6.92 16.77 14.96
C ALA A 139 -6.56 16.04 13.65
N SER A 140 -6.97 16.55 12.48
CA SER A 140 -6.89 15.78 11.22
C SER A 140 -5.71 16.16 10.30
N LEU A 141 -5.23 17.41 10.35
CA LEU A 141 -4.22 17.89 9.38
C LEU A 141 -2.79 17.37 9.61
N ASN A 142 -2.46 16.81 10.78
CA ASN A 142 -1.11 16.31 11.07
C ASN A 142 -0.85 14.83 10.66
N HIS A 143 -1.82 14.11 10.08
CA HIS A 143 -1.68 12.67 9.82
C HIS A 143 -1.50 12.26 8.35
N SER A 144 -1.79 13.13 7.37
CA SER A 144 -1.97 12.68 5.98
C SER A 144 -0.75 12.78 5.05
N ASN A 145 0.39 13.29 5.52
CA ASN A 145 1.59 13.44 4.69
C ASN A 145 2.74 12.53 5.15
N ARG A 146 2.68 11.22 4.81
CA ARG A 146 3.85 10.35 4.60
C ARG A 146 3.46 8.88 4.34
N ILE A 147 2.85 8.57 3.20
CA ILE A 147 3.02 7.25 2.59
C ILE A 147 3.18 7.42 1.08
N GLY A 148 4.24 8.14 0.70
CA GLY A 148 4.92 7.79 -0.53
C GLY A 148 5.56 6.42 -0.30
N PHE A 149 5.31 5.46 -1.19
CA PHE A 149 6.08 4.23 -1.27
C PHE A 149 7.50 4.62 -1.71
N ALA A 150 8.28 5.17 -0.79
CA ALA A 150 9.70 5.28 -0.96
C ALA A 150 10.22 3.84 -1.05
N ASN A 151 10.96 3.56 -2.12
CA ASN A 151 11.88 2.43 -2.17
C ASN A 151 12.68 2.46 -0.87
N TYR A 152 12.37 1.57 0.07
CA TYR A 152 13.27 1.34 1.19
C TYR A 152 14.48 0.64 0.58
N PRO A 153 15.69 1.22 0.66
CA PRO A 153 16.88 0.45 0.37
C PRO A 153 16.84 -0.74 1.30
N VAL A 154 17.12 -1.93 0.76
CA VAL A 154 17.42 -3.13 1.52
C VAL A 154 18.34 -2.71 2.66
N LEU A 155 17.84 -2.73 3.90
CA LEU A 155 18.70 -2.51 5.04
C LEU A 155 19.66 -3.69 5.08
N GLN A 156 20.88 -3.39 4.63
CA GLN A 156 22.09 -4.18 4.80
C GLN A 156 22.10 -4.78 6.20
N SER A 157 22.05 -6.11 6.25
CA SER A 157 22.35 -7.01 7.36
C SER A 157 22.34 -6.41 8.77
N CYS A 158 21.29 -6.70 9.53
CA CYS A 158 21.41 -6.73 11.00
C CYS A 158 22.42 -7.84 11.34
N HIS A 159 23.67 -7.46 11.59
CA HIS A 159 24.72 -8.35 12.06
C HIS A 159 24.30 -8.89 13.43
N LEU A 160 24.04 -10.20 13.50
CA LEU A 160 23.93 -10.92 14.76
C LEU A 160 25.29 -10.82 15.48
N PRO A 161 25.34 -10.52 16.79
CA PRO A 161 26.60 -10.61 17.53
C PRO A 161 27.03 -12.07 17.59
N THR A 162 28.21 -12.36 17.06
CA THR A 162 28.90 -13.64 17.16
C THR A 162 29.25 -13.91 18.62
N GLY A 163 28.37 -14.65 19.31
CA GLY A 163 28.67 -15.24 20.61
C GLY A 163 29.51 -16.51 20.42
N SER A 164 30.82 -16.36 20.55
CA SER A 164 31.79 -17.45 20.74
C SER A 164 31.31 -18.43 21.81
N ASN A 165 31.09 -19.69 21.43
CA ASN A 165 31.24 -20.79 22.37
C ASN A 165 32.08 -21.88 21.72
N ARG A 166 33.34 -21.84 22.12
CA ARG A 166 34.44 -22.74 21.82
C ARG A 166 34.23 -24.01 22.65
N PHE A 167 33.81 -25.10 22.02
CA PHE A 167 34.04 -26.44 22.57
C PHE A 167 34.98 -27.19 21.63
N ASN A 168 36.15 -27.48 22.18
CA ASN A 168 37.26 -28.19 21.60
C ASN A 168 36.86 -29.62 21.24
N TYR A 169 37.25 -30.08 20.07
CA TYR A 169 37.77 -31.44 19.90
C TYR A 169 38.98 -31.34 18.98
N ALA A 170 40.15 -31.55 19.58
CA ALA A 170 41.40 -31.82 18.89
C ALA A 170 41.58 -33.35 18.76
N PRO A 171 42.43 -33.79 17.81
CA PRO A 171 42.33 -35.07 17.11
C PRO A 171 43.23 -36.15 17.72
N ASP A 172 43.12 -37.40 17.25
CA ASP A 172 44.27 -38.12 16.69
C ASP A 172 43.98 -39.58 16.27
N HIS A 173 44.81 -40.02 15.30
CA HIS A 173 45.15 -41.38 14.87
C HIS A 173 44.23 -42.10 13.87
N LEU A 174 44.72 -42.85 12.88
CA LEU A 174 45.96 -42.93 12.08
C LEU A 174 45.66 -44.05 11.06
N ILE A 175 46.13 -43.88 9.82
CA ILE A 175 46.17 -44.85 8.70
C ILE A 175 44.85 -45.13 7.97
#